data_AF-A0A969QF74-F1
#
_entry.id   AF-A0A969QF74-F1
#
_cell.length_a   1.000
_cell.length_b   1.000
_cell.length_c   1.000
_cell.angle_alpha   90.00
_cell.angle_beta   90.00
_cell.angle_gamma   90.00
#
_symmetry.space_group_name_H-M   'P 1'
#
loop_
_entity.id
_entity.type
_entity.pdbx_description
1 polymer ?
#
loop_
_entity_poly.entity_id
_entity_poly.type
_entity_poly.pdbx_seq_one_letter_code
_entity_poly.pdbx_strand_id
1 'polypeptide(L)'
;MYPIDETTAEIYGNLKAAVFDRYAPKDKAQRRRTNMTQLGIGENDLWIAAVTIQHQLKLVTADRDFQRIQTVQPFELESWI
;
A
#
# COMPACT_ATOMS: atom_id res chain seq x y z
N MET A 1 -14.14 14.14 -7.11
CA MET A 1 -13.84 12.69 -7.07
C MET A 1 -13.03 12.40 -8.32
N TYR A 2 -11.75 12.06 -8.19
CA TYR A 2 -10.96 11.62 -9.36
C TYR A 2 -11.58 10.30 -9.84
N PRO A 3 -11.80 10.12 -11.17
CA PRO A 3 -12.22 8.82 -11.67
C PRO A 3 -11.14 7.81 -11.30
N ILE A 4 -11.54 6.71 -10.65
CA ILE A 4 -10.64 5.56 -10.51
C ILE A 4 -10.51 5.00 -11.92
N ASP A 5 -9.37 5.25 -12.54
CA ASP A 5 -9.06 4.70 -13.86
C ASP A 5 -8.32 3.35 -13.71
N GLU A 6 -8.19 2.66 -14.83
CA GLU A 6 -7.51 1.37 -14.91
C GLU A 6 -6.08 1.43 -14.36
N THR A 7 -5.41 2.58 -14.50
CA THR A 7 -4.05 2.82 -13.99
C THR A 7 -4.01 2.79 -12.47
N THR A 8 -4.95 3.47 -11.79
CA THR A 8 -5.03 3.44 -10.33
C THR A 8 -5.23 2.00 -9.84
N ALA A 9 -6.11 1.26 -10.50
CA ALA A 9 -6.44 -0.11 -10.13
C ALA A 9 -5.23 -1.06 -10.29
N GLU A 10 -4.45 -0.89 -11.36
CA GLU A 10 -3.21 -1.64 -11.59
C GLU A 10 -2.16 -1.32 -10.53
N ILE A 11 -1.91 -0.03 -10.24
CA ILE A 11 -0.96 0.39 -9.20
C ILE A 11 -1.38 -0.17 -7.84
N TYR A 12 -2.66 -0.06 -7.48
CA TYR A 12 -3.20 -0.63 -6.25
C TYR A 12 -2.97 -2.15 -6.18
N GLY A 13 -3.26 -2.89 -7.26
CA GLY A 13 -3.04 -4.33 -7.32
C GLY A 13 -1.57 -4.72 -7.10
N ASN A 14 -0.67 -3.98 -7.75
CA ASN A 14 0.78 -4.17 -7.62
C ASN A 14 1.28 -3.86 -6.20
N LEU A 15 0.82 -2.74 -5.61
CA LEU A 15 1.13 -2.39 -4.22
C LEU A 15 0.66 -3.48 -3.27
N LYS A 16 -0.58 -3.95 -3.44
CA LYS A 16 -1.18 -5.00 -2.62
C LYS A 16 -0.34 -6.28 -2.65
N ALA A 17 0.04 -6.72 -3.85
CA ALA A 17 0.88 -7.90 -4.02
C ALA A 17 2.24 -7.71 -3.36
N ALA A 18 2.90 -6.58 -3.59
CA ALA A 18 4.24 -6.32 -3.08
C ALA A 18 4.26 -6.19 -1.53
N VAL A 19 3.25 -5.55 -0.95
CA VAL A 19 3.05 -5.48 0.52
C VAL A 19 2.84 -6.88 1.09
N PHE A 20 1.99 -7.68 0.46
CA PHE A 20 1.77 -9.06 0.89
C PHE A 20 3.06 -9.89 0.78
N ASP A 21 3.83 -9.73 -0.29
CA ASP A 21 5.12 -10.42 -0.47
C ASP A 21 6.14 -10.05 0.59
N ARG A 22 6.19 -8.77 0.98
CA ARG A 22 7.12 -8.26 1.98
C ARG A 22 6.76 -8.70 3.40
N TYR A 23 5.49 -8.64 3.77
CA TYR A 23 5.04 -8.75 5.17
C TYR A 23 4.32 -10.04 5.51
N ALA A 24 3.80 -10.80 4.53
CA ALA A 24 3.18 -12.09 4.81
C ALA A 24 4.23 -13.14 5.23
N PRO A 25 3.83 -14.12 6.05
CA PRO A 25 4.69 -15.24 6.41
C PRO A 25 5.30 -15.91 5.17
N LYS A 26 6.55 -16.37 5.29
CA LYS A 26 7.22 -17.15 4.24
C LYS A 26 6.77 -18.61 4.24
N ASP A 27 6.26 -19.11 5.38
CA ASP A 27 5.67 -20.43 5.47
C ASP A 27 4.41 -20.52 4.60
N LYS A 28 4.35 -21.51 3.70
CA LYS A 28 3.27 -21.63 2.71
C LYS A 28 1.90 -21.85 3.35
N ALA A 29 1.82 -22.60 4.45
CA ALA A 29 0.56 -22.92 5.09
C ALA A 29 -0.01 -21.71 5.82
N GLN A 30 0.85 -20.96 6.52
CA GLN A 30 0.47 -19.71 7.18
C GLN A 30 0.10 -18.64 6.16
N ARG A 31 0.92 -18.47 5.10
CA ARG A 31 0.71 -17.46 4.05
C ARG A 31 -0.65 -17.58 3.36
N ARG A 32 -1.14 -18.80 3.10
CA ARG A 32 -2.47 -19.03 2.51
C ARG A 32 -3.63 -18.62 3.43
N ARG A 33 -3.41 -18.59 4.74
CA ARG A 33 -4.40 -18.15 5.73
C ARG A 33 -4.27 -16.67 6.07
N THR A 34 -3.19 -16.02 5.61
CA THR A 34 -2.93 -14.60 5.85
C THR A 34 -3.75 -13.73 4.92
N ASN A 35 -4.39 -12.69 5.46
CA ASN A 35 -5.04 -11.64 4.70
C ASN A 35 -4.38 -10.27 4.98
N MET A 36 -4.74 -9.24 4.21
CA MET A 36 -4.13 -7.92 4.33
C MET A 36 -4.37 -7.27 5.70
N THR A 37 -5.55 -7.47 6.28
CA THR A 37 -5.90 -6.92 7.60
C THR A 37 -5.02 -7.50 8.73
N GLN A 38 -4.62 -8.77 8.63
CA GLN A 38 -3.67 -9.38 9.55
C GLN A 38 -2.24 -8.84 9.41
N LEU A 39 -1.89 -8.24 8.27
CA LEU A 39 -0.61 -7.55 8.09
C LEU A 39 -0.64 -6.13 8.69
N GLY A 40 -1.81 -5.68 9.16
CA GLY A 40 -1.99 -4.34 9.72
C GLY A 40 -1.71 -3.24 8.70
N ILE A 41 -2.06 -3.43 7.43
CA ILE A 41 -2.08 -2.37 6.40
C ILE A 41 -3.49 -2.36 5.83
N GLY A 42 -4.14 -1.19 5.81
CA GLY A 42 -5.51 -1.05 5.33
C GLY A 42 -5.60 -1.09 3.81
N GLU A 43 -6.73 -1.60 3.31
CA GLU A 43 -7.05 -1.53 1.88
C GLU A 43 -7.13 -0.07 1.40
N ASN A 44 -7.68 0.82 2.24
CA ASN A 44 -7.78 2.24 1.94
C ASN A 44 -6.40 2.92 1.86
N ASP A 45 -5.44 2.50 2.67
CA ASP A 45 -4.07 3.06 2.65
C ASP A 45 -3.37 2.71 1.34
N LEU A 46 -3.56 1.48 0.85
CA LEU A 46 -3.08 1.06 -0.46
C LEU A 46 -3.74 1.86 -1.59
N TRP A 47 -5.03 2.15 -1.50
CA TRP A 47 -5.74 3.00 -2.46
C TRP A 47 -5.22 4.44 -2.46
N ILE A 48 -5.04 5.04 -1.28
CA ILE A 48 -4.49 6.40 -1.13
C ILE A 48 -3.06 6.46 -1.70
N ALA A 49 -2.24 5.45 -1.40
CA ALA A 49 -0.89 5.36 -1.95
C ALA A 49 -0.90 5.21 -3.49
N ALA A 50 -1.82 4.43 -4.05
CA ALA A 50 -1.95 4.25 -5.50
C ALA A 50 -2.27 5.57 -6.21
N VAL A 51 -3.25 6.33 -5.71
CA VAL A 51 -3.61 7.66 -6.23
C VAL A 51 -2.42 8.63 -6.09
N THR A 52 -1.72 8.59 -4.95
CA THR A 52 -0.53 9.43 -4.70
C THR A 52 0.56 9.16 -5.74
N ILE A 53 0.85 7.89 -6.01
CA ILE A 53 1.86 7.46 -6.99
C ILE A 53 1.46 7.86 -8.40
N GLN A 54 0.22 7.56 -8.81
CA GLN A 54 -0.27 7.84 -10.15
C GLN A 54 -0.16 9.33 -10.50
N HIS A 55 -0.55 10.19 -9.56
CA HIS A 55 -0.60 11.63 -9.77
C HIS A 55 0.64 12.36 -9.26
N GLN A 56 1.69 11.62 -8.86
CA GLN A 56 2.96 12.18 -8.36
C GLN A 56 2.75 13.21 -7.23
N LEU A 57 1.80 12.91 -6.34
CA LEU A 57 1.47 13.78 -5.21
C LEU A 57 2.44 13.55 -4.06
N LYS A 58 2.56 14.55 -3.19
CA LYS A 58 3.19 14.40 -1.87
C LYS A 58 2.12 14.06 -0.84
N LEU A 59 2.19 12.86 -0.28
CA LEU A 59 1.29 12.46 0.80
C LEU A 59 1.82 12.98 2.13
N VAL A 60 1.01 13.77 2.83
CA VAL A 60 1.31 14.23 4.20
C VAL A 60 0.40 13.49 5.17
N THR A 61 0.97 12.75 6.13
CA THR A 61 0.17 11.91 7.05
C THR A 61 0.86 11.69 8.40
N ALA A 62 0.03 11.45 9.42
CA ALA A 62 0.47 11.01 10.75
C ALA A 62 0.29 9.50 10.96
N ASP A 63 0.01 8.74 9.88
CA ASP A 63 -0.14 7.30 9.93
C ASP A 63 1.17 6.58 9.52
N ARG A 64 1.61 5.64 10.37
CA ARG A 64 2.86 4.88 10.20
C ARG A 64 2.77 3.87 9.07
N ASP A 65 1.58 3.43 8.68
CA ASP A 65 1.42 2.41 7.65
C ASP A 65 1.91 2.89 6.28
N PHE A 66 1.84 4.19 5.99
CA PHE A 66 2.40 4.74 4.76
C PHE A 66 3.92 4.66 4.69
N GLN A 67 4.62 4.70 5.83
CA GLN A 67 6.07 4.45 5.86
C GLN A 67 6.36 3.00 5.45
N ARG A 68 5.54 2.05 5.92
CA ARG A 68 5.67 0.62 5.58
C ARG A 68 5.38 0.38 4.11
N ILE A 69 4.38 1.04 3.53
CA ILE A 69 4.08 0.98 2.09
C ILE A 69 5.24 1.59 1.27
N GLN A 70 5.78 2.74 1.71
CA GLN A 70 6.91 3.41 1.05
C GLN A 70 8.16 2.51 0.95
N THR A 71 8.40 1.62 1.92
CA THR A 71 9.53 0.68 1.84
C THR A 71 9.42 -0.34 0.70
N VAL A 72 8.20 -0.59 0.21
CA VAL A 72 7.93 -1.56 -0.85
C VAL A 72 7.86 -0.86 -2.20
N GLN A 73 7.30 0.35 -2.24
CA GLN A 73 7.23 1.20 -3.42
C GLN A 73 7.51 2.65 -2.99
N PRO A 74 8.63 3.25 -3.39
CA PRO A 74 8.94 4.64 -3.06
C PRO A 74 7.94 5.63 -3.68
N PHE A 75 7.51 6.61 -2.88
CA PHE A 75 6.72 7.77 -3.30
C PHE A 75 6.99 8.95 -2.35
N GLU A 76 6.57 10.15 -2.73
CA GLU A 76 6.73 11.36 -1.94
C GLU A 76 5.84 11.30 -0.68
N LEU A 77 6.45 11.10 0.48
CA LEU A 77 5.79 10.99 1.78
C LEU A 77 6.42 11.97 2.77
N GLU A 78 5.58 12.77 3.41
CA GLU A 78 5.93 13.57 4.58
C GLU A 78 5.16 13.03 5.79
N SER A 79 5.92 12.56 6.79
CA SER A 79 5.35 11.99 8.00
C SER A 79 5.45 12.99 9.15
N TRP A 80 4.35 13.20 9.87
CA TRP A 80 4.26 14.12 11.03
C TRP A 80 4.19 13.37 12.37
N ILE A 81 4.77 12.18 12.43
CA ILE A 81 4.81 11.31 13.61
C ILE A 81 6.05 11.58 14.43
#